data_AF-A0A0B4VSR5-F1
#
_entry.id   AF-A0A0B4VSR5-F1
#
_cell.length_a   1.000
_cell.length_b   1.000
_cell.length_c   1.000
_cell.angle_alpha   90.00
_cell.angle_beta   90.00
_cell.angle_gamma   90.00
#
_symmetry.space_group_name_H-M   'P 1'
#
loop_
_entity.id
_entity.type
_entity.pdbx_description
1 polymer ?
#
loop_
_entity_poly.entity_id
_entity_poly.type
_entity_poly.pdbx_seq_one_letter_code
_entity_poly.pdbx_strand_id
1 'polypeptide(L)'
;QGWQWPGMGAALYASEPVVRAVLDRCDDLLREERGSSSSLLDVMFGRPGSTEDLDDPQWKQPAIYALECALTELWSSLGIRPDVVLGHSLGEIAAA
;
A
#
# COMPACT_ATOMS: atom_id res chain seq x y z
N GLN A 1 4.95 4.64 -14.69
CA GLN A 1 3.87 4.88 -13.70
C GLN A 1 2.53 4.73 -14.42
N GLY A 2 1.59 3.92 -13.90
CA GLY A 2 0.30 3.65 -14.56
C GLY A 2 -0.25 2.22 -14.44
N TRP A 3 0.06 1.47 -13.37
CA TRP A 3 -0.42 0.09 -13.17
C TRP A 3 -1.33 -0.06 -11.94
N GLN A 4 -1.76 1.05 -11.33
CA GLN A 4 -2.73 1.04 -10.24
C GLN A 4 -4.12 0.75 -10.80
N TRP A 5 -4.87 -0.12 -10.13
CA TRP A 5 -6.27 -0.38 -10.41
C TRP A 5 -7.04 -0.57 -9.09
N PRO A 6 -8.32 -0.15 -9.03
CA PRO A 6 -9.16 -0.46 -7.88
C PRO A 6 -9.20 -1.97 -7.63
N GLY A 7 -8.96 -2.38 -6.38
CA GLY A 7 -8.87 -3.77 -5.97
C GLY A 7 -7.45 -4.37 -6.00
N MET A 8 -6.42 -3.61 -6.38
CA MET A 8 -5.04 -4.09 -6.26
C MET A 8 -4.70 -4.43 -4.81
N GLY A 9 -4.04 -5.57 -4.60
CA GLY A 9 -3.67 -6.05 -3.25
C GLY A 9 -4.83 -6.58 -2.40
N ALA A 10 -6.10 -6.46 -2.81
CA ALA A 10 -7.25 -6.87 -2.00
C ALA A 10 -7.26 -8.37 -1.66
N ALA A 11 -6.89 -9.21 -2.63
CA ALA A 11 -6.79 -10.65 -2.42
C ALA A 11 -5.70 -11.00 -1.38
N LEU A 12 -4.53 -10.37 -1.48
CA LEU A 12 -3.43 -10.56 -0.53
C LEU A 12 -3.78 -10.01 0.85
N TYR A 13 -4.45 -8.86 0.93
CA TYR A 13 -4.96 -8.32 2.19
C TYR A 13 -5.93 -9.30 2.89
N ALA A 14 -6.75 -9.99 2.09
CA ALA A 14 -7.68 -10.99 2.61
C ALA A 14 -6.99 -12.27 3.08
N SER A 15 -5.98 -12.77 2.34
CA SER A 15 -5.37 -14.08 2.61
C SER A 15 -4.13 -14.04 3.50
N GLU A 16 -3.31 -12.99 3.43
CA GLU A 16 -1.99 -12.91 4.07
C GLU A 16 -2.01 -11.97 5.29
N PRO A 17 -1.88 -12.49 6.53
CA PRO A 17 -1.88 -11.66 7.74
C PRO A 17 -0.78 -10.61 7.76
N VAL A 18 0.38 -10.92 7.17
CA VAL A 18 1.53 -10.02 7.08
C VAL A 18 1.22 -8.82 6.19
N VAL A 19 0.65 -9.06 5.01
CA VAL A 19 0.22 -8.00 4.07
C VAL A 19 -0.83 -7.13 4.74
N ARG A 20 -1.82 -7.73 5.41
CA ARG A 20 -2.84 -7.01 6.14
C ARG A 20 -2.24 -6.07 7.19
N ALA A 21 -1.33 -6.56 8.02
CA ALA A 21 -0.72 -5.76 9.08
C ALA A 21 0.07 -4.55 8.55
N VAL A 22 0.74 -4.70 7.41
CA VAL A 22 1.46 -3.58 6.77
C VAL A 22 0.49 -2.57 6.18
N LEU A 23 -0.51 -3.04 5.44
CA LEU A 23 -1.51 -2.17 4.81
C LEU A 23 -2.37 -1.41 5.82
N ASP A 24 -2.78 -2.06 6.92
CA ASP A 24 -3.50 -1.41 8.03
C ASP A 24 -2.62 -0.32 8.67
N ARG A 25 -1.34 -0.62 8.93
CA ARG A 25 -0.40 0.38 9.49
C ARG A 25 -0.22 1.58 8.56
N CYS A 26 -0.08 1.36 7.26
CA CYS A 26 0.05 2.45 6.29
C CYS A 26 -1.23 3.30 6.22
N ASP A 27 -2.41 2.70 6.32
CA ASP A 27 -3.68 3.42 6.38
C ASP A 27 -3.78 4.31 7.62
N ASP A 28 -3.49 3.75 8.80
CA ASP A 28 -3.51 4.47 10.07
C ASP A 28 -2.57 5.68 10.05
N LEU A 29 -1.32 5.48 9.63
CA LEU A 29 -0.33 6.55 9.52
C LEU A 29 -0.77 7.65 8.54
N LEU A 30 -1.34 7.28 7.39
CA LEU A 30 -1.78 8.27 6.41
C LEU A 30 -2.96 9.11 6.94
N ARG A 31 -3.88 8.49 7.68
CA ARG A 31 -5.01 9.17 8.33
C ARG A 31 -4.53 10.13 9.40
N GLU A 32 -3.58 9.71 10.23
CA GLU A 32 -2.95 10.54 11.26
C GLU A 32 -2.24 11.76 10.65
N GLU A 33 -1.37 11.54 9.66
CA GLU A 33 -0.60 12.61 9.00
C GLU A 33 -1.49 13.62 8.28
N ARG A 34 -2.62 13.18 7.71
CA ARG A 34 -3.56 14.06 6.99
C ARG A 34 -4.60 14.71 7.89
N GLY A 35 -4.75 14.25 9.14
CA GLY A 35 -5.87 14.61 10.00
C GLY A 35 -7.24 14.33 9.36
N SER A 36 -7.31 13.32 8.49
CA SER A 36 -8.49 12.99 7.68
C SER A 36 -9.04 11.63 8.05
N SER A 37 -10.37 11.48 7.93
CA SER A 37 -11.05 10.19 8.08
C SER A 37 -11.05 9.35 6.81
N SER A 38 -10.47 9.83 5.70
CA SER A 38 -10.38 9.09 4.44
C SER A 38 -9.38 7.95 4.55
N SER A 39 -9.82 6.71 4.28
CA SER A 39 -8.97 5.52 4.33
C SER A 39 -8.34 5.23 2.97
N LEU A 40 -7.02 5.05 2.97
CA LEU A 40 -6.24 4.52 1.85
C LEU A 40 -6.78 3.18 1.37
N LEU A 41 -7.18 2.28 2.29
CA LEU A 41 -7.70 0.95 1.92
C LEU A 41 -9.04 1.06 1.19
N ASP A 42 -9.88 2.01 1.60
CA ASP A 42 -11.16 2.24 0.92
C ASP A 42 -10.93 2.74 -0.51
N VAL A 43 -9.95 3.63 -0.73
CA VAL A 43 -9.55 4.09 -2.08
C VAL A 43 -8.93 2.95 -2.89
N MET A 44 -7.96 2.23 -2.32
CA MET A 44 -7.25 1.12 -2.97
C MET A 44 -8.19 0.00 -3.42
N PHE A 45 -9.17 -0.35 -2.59
CA PHE A 45 -10.08 -1.47 -2.85
C PHE A 45 -11.39 -1.04 -3.50
N GLY A 46 -11.60 0.25 -3.75
CA GLY A 46 -12.84 0.77 -4.32
C GLY A 46 -14.06 0.45 -3.46
N ARG A 47 -13.94 0.53 -2.14
CA ARG A 47 -15.02 0.18 -1.21
C ARG A 47 -16.17 1.19 -1.27
N PRO A 48 -17.42 0.74 -1.03
CA PRO A 48 -18.57 1.65 -0.95
C PRO A 48 -18.35 2.72 0.12
N GLY A 49 -18.34 3.99 -0.29
CA GLY A 49 -18.08 5.13 0.60
C GLY A 49 -16.79 5.90 0.31
N SER A 50 -15.86 5.32 -0.47
CA SER A 50 -14.75 6.10 -1.03
C SER A 50 -15.24 6.97 -2.18
N THR A 51 -15.14 8.29 -2.04
CA THR A 51 -15.36 9.26 -3.12
C THR A 51 -14.06 9.68 -3.81
N GLU A 52 -12.94 9.21 -3.29
CA GLU A 52 -11.60 9.59 -3.72
C GLU A 52 -11.16 8.76 -4.93
N ASP A 53 -10.39 9.39 -5.82
CA ASP A 53 -9.86 8.76 -7.03
C ASP A 53 -8.46 8.18 -6.78
N LEU A 54 -8.28 6.89 -7.08
CA LEU A 54 -6.99 6.22 -7.00
C LEU A 54 -5.98 6.77 -8.04
N ASP A 55 -6.45 7.41 -9.11
CA ASP A 55 -5.59 8.07 -10.08
C ASP A 55 -5.06 9.43 -9.60
N ASP A 56 -5.63 10.00 -8.54
CA ASP A 56 -5.08 11.20 -7.90
C ASP A 56 -3.69 10.89 -7.32
N PRO A 57 -2.64 11.66 -7.68
CA PRO A 57 -1.30 11.49 -7.13
C PRO A 57 -1.24 11.42 -5.60
N GLN A 58 -2.16 12.08 -4.90
CA GLN A 58 -2.22 12.05 -3.44
C GLN A 58 -2.61 10.67 -2.89
N TRP A 59 -3.33 9.85 -3.65
CA TRP A 59 -3.76 8.51 -3.25
C TRP A 59 -2.92 7.43 -3.93
N LYS A 60 -2.62 7.63 -5.21
CA LYS A 60 -1.81 6.75 -6.04
C LYS A 60 -0.45 6.44 -5.43
N GLN A 61 0.28 7.46 -4.99
CA GLN A 61 1.64 7.30 -4.48
C GLN A 61 1.66 6.51 -3.15
N PRO A 62 0.86 6.87 -2.13
CA PRO A 62 0.74 6.06 -0.92
C PRO A 62 0.26 4.63 -1.20
N ALA A 63 -0.67 4.44 -2.13
CA ALA A 63 -1.23 3.13 -2.46
C ALA A 63 -0.17 2.18 -3.06
N ILE A 64 0.65 2.69 -3.99
CA ILE A 64 1.75 1.93 -4.57
C ILE A 64 2.80 1.61 -3.50
N TYR A 65 3.21 2.61 -2.72
CA TYR A 65 4.19 2.44 -1.64
C TYR A 65 3.74 1.40 -0.61
N ALA A 66 2.50 1.51 -0.11
CA ALA A 66 1.95 0.60 0.88
C ALA A 66 1.92 -0.85 0.35
N LEU A 67 1.55 -1.03 -0.92
CA LEU A 67 1.55 -2.35 -1.56
C LEU A 67 2.97 -2.91 -1.71
N GLU A 68 3.96 -2.09 -2.10
CA GLU A 68 5.36 -2.50 -2.21
C GLU A 68 5.96 -2.90 -0.86
N CYS A 69 5.68 -2.13 0.22
CA CYS A 69 6.06 -2.50 1.58
C CYS A 69 5.43 -3.83 2.00
N ALA A 70 4.14 -4.03 1.71
CA ALA A 70 3.43 -5.25 2.08
C ALA A 70 3.97 -6.49 1.34
N LEU A 71 4.34 -6.35 0.07
CA LEU A 71 4.98 -7.41 -0.71
C LEU A 71 6.40 -7.71 -0.22
N THR A 72 7.15 -6.67 0.14
CA THR A 72 8.49 -6.82 0.71
C THR A 72 8.45 -7.59 2.02
N GLU A 73 7.53 -7.24 2.92
CA GLU A 73 7.36 -7.93 4.20
C GLU A 73 6.85 -9.37 3.99
N LEU A 74 5.96 -9.60 3.02
CA LEU A 74 5.53 -10.96 2.67
C LEU A 74 6.71 -11.82 2.22
N TRP A 75 7.58 -11.32 1.34
CA TRP A 75 8.79 -12.06 0.93
C TRP A 75 9.75 -12.30 2.09
N SER A 76 9.96 -11.29 2.94
CA SER A 76 10.78 -11.42 4.15
C SER A 76 10.25 -12.52 5.07
N SER A 77 8.92 -12.59 5.27
CA SER A 77 8.27 -13.63 6.07
C SER A 77 8.43 -15.05 5.51
N LEU A 78 8.66 -15.17 4.19
CA LEU A 78 8.96 -16.42 3.51
C LEU A 78 10.46 -16.75 3.48
N GLY A 79 11.30 -15.96 4.16
CA GLY A 79 12.76 -16.12 4.20
C GLY A 79 13.49 -15.58 2.97
N ILE A 80 12.78 -14.89 2.06
CA ILE A 80 13.37 -14.21 0.91
C ILE A 80 13.72 -12.78 1.34
N ARG A 81 15.02 -12.51 1.49
CA ARG A 81 15.51 -11.16 1.77
C ARG A 81 15.89 -10.51 0.43
N PRO A 82 15.16 -9.49 -0.05
CA PRO A 82 15.55 -8.80 -1.27
C PRO A 82 16.87 -8.07 -1.03
N ASP A 83 17.94 -8.49 -1.72
CA ASP A 83 19.26 -7.85 -1.63
C ASP A 83 19.29 -6.44 -2.25
N VAL A 84 18.32 -6.12 -3.12
CA VAL A 84 18.15 -4.80 -3.76
C VAL A 84 16.65 -4.52 -3.98
N VAL A 85 16.17 -3.37 -3.51
CA VAL A 85 14.86 -2.82 -3.87
C VAL A 85 15.08 -1.72 -4.91
N LEU A 86 14.73 -1.97 -6.17
CA LEU A 86 14.77 -0.99 -7.26
C LEU A 86 13.35 -0.48 -7.51
N GLY A 87 12.92 0.52 -6.74
CA GLY A 87 11.69 1.25 -7.06
C GLY A 87 12.02 2.48 -7.89
N HIS A 88 11.35 2.63 -9.03
CA HIS A 88 11.49 3.83 -9.84
C HIS A 88 10.77 4.99 -9.11
N SER A 89 11.53 5.97 -8.63
CA SER A 89 11.08 7.21 -7.97
C SER A 89 10.68 7.16 -6.49
N LEU A 90 9.96 6.14 -5.99
CA LEU A 90 9.52 6.07 -4.58
C LEU A 90 9.86 4.74 -3.91
N GLY A 91 10.91 4.05 -4.38
CA GLY A 91 11.41 2.82 -3.76
C GLY A 91 12.47 3.03 -2.68
N GLU A 92 12.87 4.28 -2.42
CA GLU A 92 14.04 4.58 -1.61
C GLU A 92 13.76 4.55 -0.09
N ILE A 93 12.51 4.39 0.36
CA ILE A 93 12.15 4.40 1.79
C ILE A 93 12.00 2.98 2.40
N ALA A 94 12.04 1.90 1.60
CA ALA A 94 11.87 0.54 2.12
C ALA A 94 13.18 -0.15 2.60
N ALA A 95 14.31 0.58 2.69
CA ALA A 95 15.64 -0.02 2.93
C ALA A 95 16.41 0.56 4.13
N ALA A 96 15.72 1.01 5.19
CA ALA A 96 16.35 1.44 6.44
C ALA A 96 15.93 0.57 7.63
#